data_AF-A0A914L628-F1
#
_entry.id   AF-A0A914L628-F1
#
_cell.length_a   1.000
_cell.length_b   1.000
_cell.length_c   1.000
_cell.angle_alpha   90.00
_cell.angle_beta   90.00
_cell.angle_gamma   90.00
#
_symmetry.space_group_name_H-M   'P 1'
#
loop_
_entity.id
_entity.type
_entity.pdbx_description
1 polymer ?
#
loop_
_entity_poly.entity_id
_entity_poly.type
_entity_poly.pdbx_seq_one_letter_code
_entity_poly.pdbx_strand_id
1 'polypeptide(L)'
;MTQQNVKNAKKFTATRKVKYTNIAWPIMMGYVKLLLMLLAIYGELQQTGECLTHRCNNDNELPFYCFGFMASYKECSESLCYIAKIEEKIGDKKIQQYHYDCGKCPSDILDLSPYIRTKETTFLNKFKNLDMSKMQCAECSNSPACNADTYFEKQRFCWEKDVKKWTPTRGRRVCGESCFIGVDANEMGFVQGCGSCLSHLEKCATCNTPYCNDKNILPTIKCNYNIPKTKLYKKKVKKCHPMYTHCYVAKDKFGRVEQNCGLCPSEYKECINCNDKDLCNTEKALKDSTML
;
A
#
# COMPACT_ATOMS: atom_id res chain seq x y z
N MET A 1 17.28 55.54 30.51
CA MET A 1 18.22 56.07 31.52
C MET A 1 19.06 54.90 32.01
N THR A 2 20.37 54.79 31.88
CA THR A 2 21.42 55.67 31.33
C THR A 2 22.69 54.81 31.14
N GLN A 3 23.31 54.92 29.97
CA GLN A 3 24.75 55.03 29.67
C GLN A 3 25.83 54.34 30.53
N GLN A 4 26.60 53.45 29.87
CA GLN A 4 28.03 53.60 29.49
C GLN A 4 29.04 54.29 30.42
N ASN A 5 30.20 53.64 30.65
CA ASN A 5 31.59 54.07 30.27
C ASN A 5 32.65 53.30 31.11
N VAL A 6 33.48 52.39 30.56
CA VAL A 6 34.77 52.53 29.83
C VAL A 6 35.91 53.21 30.63
N LYS A 7 37.07 52.51 30.69
CA LYS A 7 38.50 52.95 30.66
C LYS A 7 39.33 52.65 31.92
N ASN A 8 40.33 51.75 31.84
CA ASN A 8 41.70 52.10 31.41
C ASN A 8 42.70 50.93 31.51
N ALA A 9 43.63 50.93 30.57
CA ALA A 9 44.69 49.96 30.35
C ALA A 9 45.93 50.22 31.22
N LYS A 10 46.78 49.20 31.41
CA LYS A 10 48.24 49.35 31.48
C LYS A 10 48.97 48.13 30.90
N LYS A 11 49.83 48.42 29.92
CA LYS A 11 50.84 47.58 29.28
C LYS A 11 51.83 47.00 30.30
N PHE A 12 52.29 45.77 30.05
CA PHE A 12 53.72 45.44 30.19
C PHE A 12 54.13 44.45 29.08
N THR A 13 55.06 44.91 28.26
CA THR A 13 55.79 44.18 27.22
C THR A 13 56.92 43.37 27.83
N ALA A 14 57.06 42.09 27.45
CA ALA A 14 58.32 41.37 27.51
C ALA A 14 58.41 40.40 26.33
N THR A 15 59.30 40.74 25.40
CA THR A 15 59.74 39.97 24.24
C THR A 15 60.57 38.76 24.67
N ARG A 16 60.26 37.56 24.18
CA ARG A 16 61.26 36.47 24.08
C ARG A 16 61.00 35.50 22.92
N LYS A 17 61.83 35.66 21.90
CA LYS A 17 62.37 34.70 20.93
C LYS A 17 61.48 33.55 20.47
N VAL A 18 61.07 33.69 19.22
CA VAL A 18 60.62 32.64 18.29
C VAL A 18 61.67 31.53 18.17
N LYS A 19 61.24 30.27 18.29
CA LYS A 19 61.89 29.12 17.64
C LYS A 19 60.91 28.59 16.59
N TYR A 20 61.21 28.84 15.32
CA TYR A 20 60.57 28.16 14.20
C TYR A 20 61.08 26.72 14.18
N THR A 21 60.22 25.77 14.55
CA THR A 21 60.41 24.36 14.17
C THR A 21 59.61 24.11 12.90
N ASN A 22 60.31 23.73 11.84
CA ASN A 22 59.77 23.33 10.55
C ASN A 22 58.77 22.18 10.69
N ILE A 23 57.46 22.45 10.57
CA ILE A 23 56.39 21.44 10.51
C ILE A 23 55.96 21.17 9.05
N ALA A 24 56.61 21.80 8.06
CA ALA A 24 56.18 21.72 6.65
C ALA A 24 56.52 20.39 5.94
N TRP A 25 57.49 19.61 6.44
CA TRP A 25 57.94 18.37 5.77
C TRP A 25 57.07 17.12 6.01
N PRO A 26 56.53 16.84 7.20
CA PRO A 26 55.68 15.65 7.39
C PRO A 26 54.30 15.76 6.73
N ILE A 27 53.79 16.98 6.52
CA ILE A 27 52.48 17.21 5.86
C ILE A 27 52.60 16.98 4.34
N MET A 28 53.68 17.46 3.70
CA MET A 28 53.93 17.25 2.27
C MET A 28 54.12 15.76 1.92
N MET A 29 54.82 14.99 2.76
CA MET A 29 55.00 13.54 2.55
C MET A 29 53.68 12.75 2.68
N GLY A 30 52.75 13.19 3.55
CA GLY A 30 51.44 12.57 3.70
C GLY A 30 50.57 12.70 2.43
N TYR A 31 50.59 13.88 1.80
CA TYR A 31 49.84 14.12 0.56
C TYR A 31 50.42 13.34 -0.63
N VAL A 32 51.73 13.21 -0.76
CA VAL A 32 52.36 12.42 -1.83
C VAL A 32 52.03 10.93 -1.68
N LYS A 33 51.97 10.42 -0.43
CA LYS A 33 51.60 9.02 -0.16
C LYS A 33 50.12 8.74 -0.45
N LEU A 34 49.24 9.70 -0.15
CA LEU A 34 47.81 9.62 -0.49
C LEU A 34 47.58 9.71 -2.01
N LEU A 35 48.33 10.58 -2.71
CA LEU A 35 48.27 10.71 -4.17
C LEU A 35 48.80 9.47 -4.88
N LEU A 36 49.89 8.85 -4.38
CA LEU A 36 50.42 7.58 -4.89
C LEU A 36 49.47 6.40 -4.63
N MET A 37 48.78 6.37 -3.48
CA MET A 37 47.73 5.37 -3.24
C MET A 37 46.52 5.58 -4.16
N LEU A 38 46.10 6.83 -4.39
CA LEU A 38 45.02 7.13 -5.34
C LEU A 38 45.43 6.79 -6.78
N LEU A 39 46.68 7.03 -7.18
CA LEU A 39 47.20 6.61 -8.49
C LEU A 39 47.34 5.08 -8.62
N ALA A 40 47.62 4.36 -7.53
CA ALA A 40 47.61 2.89 -7.52
C ALA A 40 46.17 2.33 -7.64
N ILE A 41 45.19 2.95 -6.98
CA ILE A 41 43.77 2.59 -7.09
C ILE A 41 43.22 2.90 -8.50
N TYR A 42 43.63 4.02 -9.11
CA TYR A 42 43.28 4.34 -10.49
C TYR A 42 44.06 3.50 -11.53
N GLY A 43 45.29 3.08 -11.21
CA GLY A 43 46.14 2.27 -12.09
C GLY A 43 45.79 0.78 -12.13
N GLU A 44 45.20 0.24 -11.06
CA GLU A 44 44.73 -1.16 -11.01
C GLU A 44 43.31 -1.35 -11.59
N LEU A 45 42.65 -0.26 -12.02
CA LEU A 45 41.36 -0.29 -12.73
C LEU A 45 41.52 -0.26 -14.26
N GLN A 46 42.67 -0.73 -14.76
CA GLN A 46 42.86 -1.13 -16.14
C GLN A 46 43.29 -2.59 -16.19
N GLN A 47 42.37 -3.46 -15.79
CA GLN A 47 42.42 -4.86 -16.17
C GLN A 47 42.15 -4.92 -17.68
N THR A 48 43.19 -4.71 -18.49
CA THR A 48 43.20 -5.13 -19.90
C THR A 48 43.32 -6.65 -19.93
N GLY A 49 42.30 -7.33 -19.42
CA GLY A 49 42.01 -8.69 -19.85
C GLY A 49 41.51 -8.57 -21.28
N GLU A 50 42.26 -9.11 -22.23
CA GLU A 50 41.77 -9.30 -23.59
C GLU A 50 40.41 -9.99 -23.49
N CYS A 51 39.37 -9.27 -23.88
CA CYS A 51 38.01 -9.78 -23.85
C CYS A 51 37.88 -10.75 -25.04
N LEU A 52 38.06 -12.04 -24.74
CA LEU A 52 38.08 -13.14 -25.72
C LEU A 52 36.67 -13.63 -26.08
N THR A 53 35.61 -12.90 -25.70
CA THR A 53 34.22 -13.25 -26.02
C THR A 53 33.55 -12.15 -26.85
N HIS A 54 32.48 -12.48 -27.56
CA HIS A 54 31.75 -11.59 -28.50
C HIS A 54 31.01 -10.42 -27.83
N ARG A 55 31.34 -10.05 -26.60
CA ARG A 55 30.60 -9.09 -25.76
C ARG A 55 31.50 -8.02 -25.13
N CYS A 56 32.54 -7.63 -25.84
CA CYS A 56 33.40 -6.54 -25.42
C CYS A 56 32.70 -5.21 -25.71
N ASN A 57 32.27 -4.54 -24.64
CA ASN A 57 31.81 -3.16 -24.51
C ASN A 57 31.48 -2.44 -25.81
N ASN A 58 30.25 -2.61 -26.28
CA ASN A 58 29.57 -1.49 -26.93
C ASN A 58 28.99 -0.64 -25.81
N ASP A 59 29.67 0.45 -25.43
CA ASP A 59 29.32 1.31 -24.28
C ASP A 59 27.89 1.90 -24.37
N ASN A 60 27.24 1.77 -25.53
CA ASN A 60 25.88 2.24 -25.79
C ASN A 60 24.77 1.22 -25.45
N GLU A 61 25.10 -0.04 -25.17
CA GLU A 61 24.13 -1.10 -24.86
C GLU A 61 24.58 -1.93 -23.65
N LEU A 62 24.52 -1.32 -22.46
CA LEU A 62 24.78 -2.06 -21.22
C LEU A 62 23.69 -3.12 -21.01
N PRO A 63 24.05 -4.39 -20.73
CA PRO A 63 23.08 -5.44 -20.47
C PRO A 63 22.27 -5.10 -19.21
N PHE A 64 20.94 -5.18 -19.31
CA PHE A 64 20.06 -5.04 -18.17
C PHE A 64 19.78 -6.41 -17.55
N TYR A 65 19.76 -6.49 -16.23
CA TYR A 65 19.54 -7.74 -15.51
C TYR A 65 18.30 -7.68 -14.64
N CYS A 66 17.54 -8.76 -14.61
CA CYS A 66 16.45 -9.00 -13.67
C CYS A 66 16.78 -10.21 -12.80
N PHE A 67 16.09 -10.37 -11.67
CA PHE A 67 16.00 -11.70 -11.06
C PHE A 67 15.19 -12.61 -11.97
N GLY A 68 15.69 -13.83 -12.15
CA GLY A 68 15.07 -14.92 -12.89
C GLY A 68 14.91 -16.16 -12.00
N PHE A 69 15.14 -17.34 -12.59
CA PHE A 69 14.98 -18.61 -11.90
C PHE A 69 15.80 -18.69 -10.61
N MET A 70 15.17 -19.09 -9.49
CA MET A 70 15.81 -19.18 -8.17
C MET A 70 16.50 -17.88 -7.73
N ALA A 71 15.98 -16.73 -8.16
CA ALA A 71 16.59 -15.42 -7.93
C ALA A 71 18.02 -15.29 -8.50
N SER A 72 18.35 -16.04 -9.57
CA SER A 72 19.57 -15.81 -10.34
C SER A 72 19.47 -14.54 -11.16
N TYR A 73 20.59 -13.89 -11.46
CA TYR A 73 20.61 -12.82 -12.46
C TYR A 73 20.31 -13.39 -13.84
N LYS A 74 19.37 -12.77 -14.56
CA LYS A 74 19.00 -13.06 -15.94
C LYS A 74 19.17 -11.80 -16.77
N GLU A 75 19.90 -11.89 -17.86
CA GLU A 75 20.04 -10.80 -18.82
C GLU A 75 18.75 -10.62 -19.61
N CYS A 76 18.34 -9.37 -19.79
CA CYS A 76 17.10 -8.97 -20.45
C CYS A 76 17.40 -8.00 -21.59
N SER A 77 16.67 -8.13 -22.68
CA SER A 77 16.71 -7.21 -23.82
C SER A 77 16.09 -5.85 -23.53
N GLU A 78 15.24 -5.77 -22.50
CA GLU A 78 14.54 -4.56 -22.08
C GLU A 78 14.86 -4.22 -20.63
N SER A 79 14.82 -2.93 -20.29
CA SER A 79 15.03 -2.41 -18.93
C SER A 79 13.80 -2.55 -18.03
N LEU A 80 13.20 -3.74 -18.04
CA LEU A 80 11.93 -4.02 -17.38
C LEU A 80 11.95 -5.43 -16.79
N CYS A 81 11.52 -5.55 -15.53
CA CYS A 81 11.38 -6.81 -14.82
C CYS A 81 9.98 -6.94 -14.23
N TYR A 82 9.57 -8.17 -13.94
CA TYR A 82 8.41 -8.41 -13.10
C TYR A 82 8.68 -9.44 -12.00
N ILE A 83 7.85 -9.37 -10.97
CA ILE A 83 7.73 -10.37 -9.91
C ILE A 83 6.26 -10.70 -9.70
N ALA A 84 5.94 -11.99 -9.71
CA ALA A 84 4.60 -12.52 -9.53
C ALA A 84 4.54 -13.43 -8.30
N LYS A 85 3.48 -13.29 -7.51
CA LYS A 85 3.24 -14.13 -6.33
C LYS A 85 2.27 -15.24 -6.67
N ILE A 86 2.74 -16.47 -6.51
CA ILE A 86 2.00 -17.69 -6.79
C ILE A 86 1.52 -18.26 -5.45
N GLU A 87 0.20 -18.28 -5.24
CA GLU A 87 -0.43 -18.87 -4.06
C GLU A 87 -1.42 -19.95 -4.48
N GLU A 88 -1.09 -21.22 -4.21
CA GLU A 88 -1.96 -22.36 -4.51
C GLU A 88 -2.26 -23.19 -3.27
N LYS A 89 -3.50 -23.67 -3.16
CA LYS A 89 -3.95 -24.55 -2.08
C LYS A 89 -4.43 -25.88 -2.66
N ILE A 90 -3.98 -26.99 -2.09
CA ILE A 90 -4.47 -28.35 -2.38
C ILE A 90 -4.68 -29.06 -1.05
N GLY A 91 -5.95 -29.35 -0.71
CA GLY A 91 -6.30 -29.83 0.63
C GLY A 91 -5.81 -28.87 1.70
N ASP A 92 -5.03 -29.38 2.65
CA ASP A 92 -4.43 -28.57 3.73
C ASP A 92 -3.07 -27.96 3.37
N LYS A 93 -2.49 -28.34 2.22
CA LYS A 93 -1.18 -27.83 1.78
C LYS A 93 -1.35 -26.51 1.04
N LYS A 94 -0.61 -25.50 1.48
CA LYS A 94 -0.48 -24.20 0.80
C LYS A 94 0.94 -24.05 0.25
N ILE A 95 1.06 -23.71 -1.02
CA ILE A 95 2.31 -23.29 -1.64
C ILE A 95 2.25 -21.78 -1.85
N GLN A 96 3.31 -21.08 -1.45
CA GLN A 96 3.51 -19.67 -1.71
C GLN A 96 4.94 -19.47 -2.20
N GLN A 97 5.09 -18.99 -3.43
CA GLN A 97 6.38 -18.77 -4.08
C GLN A 97 6.33 -17.51 -4.95
N TYR A 98 7.49 -16.91 -5.21
CA TYR A 98 7.63 -15.86 -6.20
C TYR A 98 8.20 -16.42 -7.50
N HIS A 99 7.73 -15.87 -8.61
CA HIS A 99 8.31 -16.05 -9.93
C HIS A 99 8.81 -14.69 -10.43
N TYR A 100 9.98 -14.71 -11.05
CA TYR A 100 10.71 -13.53 -11.49
C TYR A 100 11.08 -13.73 -12.95
N ASP A 101 10.89 -12.70 -13.77
CA ASP A 101 11.41 -12.70 -15.13
C ASP A 101 11.56 -11.28 -15.69
N CYS A 102 12.13 -11.19 -16.89
CA CYS A 102 12.20 -10.01 -17.72
C CYS A 102 10.81 -9.61 -18.25
N GLY A 103 10.63 -8.32 -18.51
CA GLY A 103 9.46 -7.77 -19.19
C GLY A 103 8.30 -7.41 -18.26
N LYS A 104 7.12 -7.29 -18.87
CA LYS A 104 5.86 -6.94 -18.20
C LYS A 104 5.25 -8.13 -17.50
N CYS A 105 4.33 -7.84 -16.58
CA CYS A 105 3.52 -8.86 -15.96
C CYS A 105 2.70 -9.62 -17.03
N PRO A 106 2.89 -10.94 -17.16
CA PRO A 106 2.21 -11.73 -18.17
C PRO A 106 0.70 -11.80 -17.88
N SER A 107 -0.08 -11.90 -18.94
CA SER A 107 -1.53 -12.14 -18.89
C SER A 107 -1.91 -13.50 -19.47
N ASP A 108 -0.95 -14.21 -20.04
CA ASP A 108 -1.15 -15.51 -20.67
C ASP A 108 -0.95 -16.66 -19.68
N ILE A 109 -1.19 -17.88 -20.16
CA ILE A 109 -0.92 -19.12 -19.42
C ILE A 109 0.58 -19.41 -19.49
N LEU A 110 1.21 -19.67 -18.34
CA LEU A 110 2.60 -20.09 -18.22
C LEU A 110 2.72 -21.51 -17.66
N ASP A 111 3.70 -22.26 -18.17
CA ASP A 111 4.18 -23.49 -17.55
C ASP A 111 5.31 -23.15 -16.58
N LEU A 112 4.98 -23.14 -15.29
CA LEU A 112 5.92 -22.94 -14.19
C LEU A 112 6.28 -24.25 -13.48
N SER A 113 5.84 -25.40 -14.00
CA SER A 113 6.17 -26.71 -13.42
C SER A 113 7.67 -27.00 -13.34
N PRO A 114 8.54 -26.53 -14.25
CA PRO A 114 9.99 -26.72 -14.11
C PRO A 114 10.59 -25.99 -12.92
N TYR A 115 9.91 -24.95 -12.43
CA TYR A 115 10.48 -24.03 -11.44
C TYR A 115 10.09 -24.37 -10.00
N ILE A 116 9.08 -25.22 -9.82
CA ILE A 116 8.49 -25.47 -8.50
C ILE A 116 9.03 -26.76 -7.94
N ARG A 117 9.74 -26.64 -6.82
CA ARG A 117 10.30 -27.76 -6.06
C ARG A 117 9.20 -28.52 -5.30
N THR A 118 8.41 -29.32 -6.00
CA THR A 118 7.47 -30.28 -5.40
C THR A 118 7.53 -31.62 -6.10
N LYS A 119 7.46 -32.70 -5.31
CA LYS A 119 7.36 -34.08 -5.83
C LYS A 119 5.90 -34.51 -6.06
N GLU A 120 4.94 -33.67 -5.72
CA GLU A 120 3.52 -33.98 -5.86
C GLU A 120 3.02 -33.67 -7.27
N THR A 121 2.60 -34.72 -7.98
CA THR A 121 2.11 -34.66 -9.36
C THR A 121 0.86 -33.78 -9.52
N THR A 122 0.01 -33.73 -8.49
CA THR A 122 -1.18 -32.85 -8.46
C THR A 122 -0.82 -31.38 -8.49
N PHE A 123 0.21 -30.97 -7.75
CA PHE A 123 0.73 -29.61 -7.80
C PHE A 123 1.41 -29.31 -9.13
N LEU A 124 2.27 -30.22 -9.62
CA LEU A 124 2.97 -30.05 -10.91
C LEU A 124 1.98 -29.79 -12.06
N ASN A 125 0.87 -30.52 -12.12
CA ASN A 125 -0.15 -30.32 -13.17
C ASN A 125 -0.86 -28.97 -13.09
N LYS A 126 -1.08 -28.42 -11.89
CA LYS A 126 -1.61 -27.05 -11.74
C LYS A 126 -0.64 -26.00 -12.26
N PHE A 127 0.66 -26.23 -12.09
CA PHE A 127 1.69 -25.29 -12.50
C PHE A 127 2.02 -25.34 -14.00
N LYS A 128 1.58 -26.37 -14.72
CA LYS A 128 1.73 -26.45 -16.19
C LYS A 128 0.85 -25.48 -16.96
N ASN A 129 -0.31 -25.13 -16.39
CA ASN A 129 -1.29 -24.26 -17.03
C ASN A 129 -1.67 -23.13 -16.08
N LEU A 130 -0.67 -22.40 -15.57
CA LEU A 130 -0.91 -21.36 -14.59
C LEU A 130 -1.34 -20.07 -15.30
N ASP A 131 -2.56 -19.63 -15.00
CA ASP A 131 -3.14 -18.41 -15.56
C ASP A 131 -2.60 -17.18 -14.83
N MET A 132 -1.63 -16.50 -15.43
CA MET A 132 -0.98 -15.32 -14.84
C MET A 132 -1.92 -14.12 -14.74
N SER A 133 -3.01 -14.09 -15.53
CA SER A 133 -4.04 -13.06 -15.43
C SER A 133 -4.80 -13.10 -14.10
N LYS A 134 -4.65 -14.16 -13.30
CA LYS A 134 -5.29 -14.32 -11.99
C LYS A 134 -4.34 -14.09 -10.82
N MET A 135 -3.04 -13.93 -11.11
CA MET A 135 -2.00 -13.80 -10.09
C MET A 135 -1.66 -12.35 -9.80
N GLN A 136 -1.19 -12.09 -8.59
CA GLN A 136 -0.65 -10.79 -8.25
C GLN A 136 0.73 -10.63 -8.88
N CYS A 137 0.93 -9.51 -9.56
CA CYS A 137 2.20 -9.24 -10.22
C CYS A 137 2.54 -7.75 -10.16
N ALA A 138 3.83 -7.48 -10.02
CA ALA A 138 4.40 -6.16 -10.00
C ALA A 138 5.52 -6.03 -11.03
N GLU A 139 5.51 -4.92 -11.75
CA GLU A 139 6.52 -4.55 -12.74
C GLU A 139 7.45 -3.52 -12.10
N CYS A 140 8.72 -3.53 -12.47
CA CYS A 140 9.69 -2.52 -12.09
C CYS A 140 10.68 -2.28 -13.22
N SER A 141 11.20 -1.06 -13.29
CA SER A 141 12.17 -0.63 -14.29
C SER A 141 13.25 0.23 -13.66
N ASN A 142 14.23 0.64 -14.45
CA ASN A 142 15.24 1.65 -14.11
C ASN A 142 16.29 1.23 -13.06
N SER A 143 16.27 -0.02 -12.60
CA SER A 143 17.35 -0.59 -11.78
C SER A 143 17.50 -2.09 -12.07
N PRO A 144 18.73 -2.60 -12.23
CA PRO A 144 18.97 -4.03 -12.30
C PRO A 144 18.42 -4.75 -11.07
N ALA A 145 17.88 -5.95 -11.27
CA ALA A 145 17.33 -6.82 -10.24
C ALA A 145 16.31 -6.12 -9.31
N CYS A 146 15.54 -5.16 -9.86
CA CYS A 146 14.54 -4.42 -9.10
C CYS A 146 13.37 -5.29 -8.61
N ASN A 147 13.14 -6.45 -9.24
CA ASN A 147 12.03 -7.35 -8.99
C ASN A 147 12.29 -8.27 -7.79
N ALA A 148 12.85 -7.75 -6.71
CA ALA A 148 13.08 -8.50 -5.47
C ALA A 148 11.78 -8.71 -4.66
N ASP A 149 11.76 -9.68 -3.75
CA ASP A 149 10.61 -9.91 -2.85
C ASP A 149 10.24 -8.66 -2.06
N THR A 150 11.25 -7.95 -1.55
CA THR A 150 11.05 -6.70 -0.81
C THR A 150 10.41 -5.60 -1.66
N TYR A 151 10.59 -5.64 -2.98
CA TYR A 151 9.89 -4.74 -3.89
C TYR A 151 8.41 -5.10 -3.91
N PHE A 152 8.08 -6.37 -4.15
CA PHE A 152 6.69 -6.85 -4.22
C PHE A 152 5.89 -6.55 -2.95
N GLU A 153 6.45 -6.84 -1.77
CA GLU A 153 5.74 -6.65 -0.49
C GLU A 153 5.45 -5.19 -0.16
N LYS A 154 6.20 -4.25 -0.75
CA LYS A 154 5.95 -2.80 -0.63
C LYS A 154 4.93 -2.29 -1.63
N GLN A 155 4.55 -3.09 -2.61
CA GLN A 155 3.65 -2.64 -3.66
C GLN A 155 2.23 -2.45 -3.15
N ARG A 156 1.60 -1.41 -3.67
CA ARG A 156 0.21 -1.11 -3.37
C ARG A 156 -0.71 -1.98 -4.19
N PHE A 157 -1.21 -3.05 -3.60
CA PHE A 157 -2.37 -3.77 -4.12
C PHE A 157 -3.64 -3.28 -3.41
N CYS A 158 -4.77 -3.25 -4.11
CA CYS A 158 -6.05 -2.86 -3.55
C CYS A 158 -6.97 -4.08 -3.40
N TRP A 159 -8.01 -3.99 -2.58
CA TRP A 159 -9.15 -4.89 -2.72
C TRP A 159 -9.92 -4.54 -3.99
N GLU A 160 -10.30 -5.55 -4.76
CA GLU A 160 -11.17 -5.44 -5.93
C GLU A 160 -12.50 -6.11 -5.62
N LYS A 161 -13.60 -5.39 -5.84
CA LYS A 161 -14.95 -5.90 -5.63
C LYS A 161 -15.92 -5.18 -6.54
N ASP A 162 -16.62 -5.95 -7.34
CA ASP A 162 -17.79 -5.47 -8.08
C ASP A 162 -19.03 -5.57 -7.20
N VAL A 163 -20.02 -4.74 -7.53
CA VAL A 163 -21.29 -4.65 -6.79
C VAL A 163 -22.03 -5.99 -6.64
N LYS A 164 -21.95 -6.85 -7.68
CA LYS A 164 -22.57 -8.19 -7.71
C LYS A 164 -21.80 -9.26 -6.94
N LYS A 165 -20.56 -8.99 -6.54
CA LYS A 165 -19.71 -9.95 -5.82
C LYS A 165 -19.95 -9.83 -4.32
N TRP A 166 -20.02 -10.96 -3.64
CA TRP A 166 -20.19 -10.97 -2.18
C TRP A 166 -18.90 -10.59 -1.44
N THR A 167 -17.78 -11.17 -1.86
CA THR A 167 -16.47 -11.02 -1.21
C THR A 167 -15.48 -10.28 -2.11
N PRO A 168 -14.65 -9.38 -1.55
CA PRO A 168 -13.56 -8.78 -2.28
C PRO A 168 -12.47 -9.80 -2.62
N THR A 169 -11.78 -9.56 -3.72
CA THR A 169 -10.58 -10.30 -4.14
C THR A 169 -9.35 -9.40 -4.04
N ARG A 170 -8.16 -10.00 -3.91
CA ARG A 170 -6.92 -9.23 -3.96
C ARG A 170 -6.70 -8.69 -5.38
N GLY A 171 -6.34 -7.42 -5.49
CA GLY A 171 -5.99 -6.80 -6.75
C GLY A 171 -4.78 -7.45 -7.37
N ARG A 172 -4.81 -7.58 -8.70
CA ARG A 172 -3.86 -8.41 -9.46
C ARG A 172 -2.63 -7.64 -9.93
N ARG A 173 -2.76 -6.32 -10.07
CA ARG A 173 -1.70 -5.42 -10.50
C ARG A 173 -1.46 -4.35 -9.44
N VAL A 174 -0.26 -3.79 -9.46
CA VAL A 174 0.10 -2.67 -8.60
C VAL A 174 -0.77 -1.47 -8.95
N CYS A 175 -1.27 -0.80 -7.92
CA CYS A 175 -2.09 0.38 -8.05
C CYS A 175 -1.26 1.66 -7.88
N GLY A 176 -1.17 2.45 -8.96
CA GLY A 176 -0.30 3.62 -9.03
C GLY A 176 -0.69 4.76 -8.09
N GLU A 177 -1.96 5.20 -8.11
CA GLU A 177 -2.39 6.40 -7.38
C GLU A 177 -2.89 6.10 -5.96
N SER A 178 -4.05 5.47 -5.86
CA SER A 178 -4.73 5.19 -4.60
C SER A 178 -5.69 4.00 -4.76
N CYS A 179 -6.13 3.42 -3.65
CA CYS A 179 -7.24 2.47 -3.65
C CYS A 179 -8.53 3.20 -3.30
N PHE A 180 -9.66 2.82 -3.90
CA PHE A 180 -10.96 3.38 -3.57
C PHE A 180 -11.93 2.32 -3.03
N ILE A 181 -12.87 2.78 -2.22
CA ILE A 181 -14.10 2.06 -1.89
C ILE A 181 -15.25 3.06 -1.88
N GLY A 182 -16.36 2.67 -2.48
CA GLY A 182 -17.60 3.44 -2.46
C GLY A 182 -18.82 2.53 -2.42
N VAL A 183 -19.99 3.14 -2.35
CA VAL A 183 -21.25 2.44 -2.46
C VAL A 183 -21.88 2.79 -3.81
N ASP A 184 -22.31 1.77 -4.53
CA ASP A 184 -23.10 1.95 -5.75
C ASP A 184 -24.47 2.54 -5.41
N ALA A 185 -24.84 3.66 -6.05
CA ALA A 185 -26.08 4.37 -5.75
C ALA A 185 -27.34 3.55 -6.07
N ASN A 186 -27.28 2.62 -7.03
CA ASN A 186 -28.44 1.88 -7.52
C ASN A 186 -28.62 0.55 -6.79
N GLU A 187 -27.53 -0.19 -6.60
CA GLU A 187 -27.58 -1.52 -6.00
C GLU A 187 -27.29 -1.50 -4.48
N MET A 188 -26.85 -0.35 -3.93
CA MET A 188 -26.41 -0.17 -2.54
C MET A 188 -25.29 -1.13 -2.11
N GLY A 189 -24.57 -1.72 -3.06
CA GLY A 189 -23.44 -2.61 -2.81
C GLY A 189 -22.11 -1.86 -2.75
N PHE A 190 -21.11 -2.44 -2.06
CA PHE A 190 -19.76 -1.90 -2.07
C PHE A 190 -19.05 -2.18 -3.38
N VAL A 191 -18.40 -1.16 -3.92
CA VAL A 191 -17.47 -1.25 -5.05
C VAL A 191 -16.08 -0.88 -4.56
N GLN A 192 -15.08 -1.70 -4.87
CA GLN A 192 -13.69 -1.52 -4.44
C GLN A 192 -12.77 -1.68 -5.65
N GLY A 193 -11.73 -0.86 -5.73
CA GLY A 193 -10.75 -0.99 -6.80
C GLY A 193 -9.53 -0.10 -6.66
N CYS A 194 -8.78 -0.06 -7.75
CA CYS A 194 -7.63 0.81 -7.93
C CYS A 194 -8.03 2.11 -8.61
N GLY A 195 -7.41 3.21 -8.19
CA GLY A 195 -7.63 4.56 -8.70
C GLY A 195 -8.47 5.42 -7.76
N SER A 196 -8.95 6.52 -8.32
CA SER A 196 -9.78 7.49 -7.62
C SER A 196 -11.26 7.07 -7.57
N CYS A 197 -12.04 7.72 -6.72
CA CYS A 197 -13.48 7.54 -6.63
C CYS A 197 -14.18 7.78 -7.98
N LEU A 198 -15.00 6.82 -8.41
CA LEU A 198 -15.80 6.93 -9.61
C LEU A 198 -17.02 7.82 -9.35
N SER A 199 -17.43 8.60 -10.34
CA SER A 199 -18.48 9.62 -10.21
C SER A 199 -19.87 9.07 -9.87
N HIS A 200 -20.15 7.80 -10.19
CA HIS A 200 -21.43 7.14 -9.89
C HIS A 200 -21.48 6.53 -8.47
N LEU A 201 -20.38 6.60 -7.71
CA LEU A 201 -20.32 6.05 -6.36
C LEU A 201 -20.68 7.11 -5.33
N GLU A 202 -21.55 6.74 -4.42
CA GLU A 202 -21.85 7.51 -3.24
C GLU A 202 -20.95 7.10 -2.07
N LYS A 203 -20.73 8.03 -1.13
CA LYS A 203 -19.94 7.80 0.10
C LYS A 203 -18.62 7.09 -0.22
N CYS A 204 -17.88 7.65 -1.17
CA CYS A 204 -16.61 7.09 -1.59
C CYS A 204 -15.43 7.67 -0.81
N ALA A 205 -14.43 6.84 -0.55
CA ALA A 205 -13.17 7.22 0.08
C ALA A 205 -11.99 6.60 -0.66
N THR A 206 -10.84 7.27 -0.58
CA THR A 206 -9.57 6.81 -1.13
C THR A 206 -8.53 6.63 -0.02
N CYS A 207 -7.53 5.80 -0.28
CA CYS A 207 -6.44 5.53 0.65
C CYS A 207 -5.20 4.99 -0.07
N ASN A 208 -4.02 5.10 0.57
CA ASN A 208 -2.73 4.99 -0.12
C ASN A 208 -1.81 3.87 0.40
N THR A 209 -2.29 2.99 1.27
CA THR A 209 -1.53 1.81 1.75
C THR A 209 -2.09 0.52 1.13
N PRO A 210 -1.32 -0.59 1.08
CA PRO A 210 -1.82 -1.84 0.54
C PRO A 210 -3.11 -2.29 1.25
N TYR A 211 -4.11 -2.71 0.48
CA TYR A 211 -5.38 -3.26 0.96
C TYR A 211 -6.17 -2.37 1.93
N CYS A 212 -5.96 -1.06 1.87
CA CYS A 212 -6.55 -0.08 2.78
C CYS A 212 -8.03 0.21 2.53
N ASN A 213 -8.54 -0.12 1.34
CA ASN A 213 -9.88 0.24 0.89
C ASN A 213 -10.94 -0.74 1.42
N ASP A 214 -10.89 -1.05 2.72
CA ASP A 214 -11.86 -1.92 3.37
C ASP A 214 -13.11 -1.14 3.85
N LYS A 215 -14.20 -1.85 4.12
CA LYS A 215 -15.50 -1.25 4.50
C LYS A 215 -15.48 -0.36 5.74
N ASN A 216 -14.45 -0.44 6.58
CA ASN A 216 -14.36 0.36 7.80
C ASN A 216 -13.84 1.78 7.54
N ILE A 217 -13.25 2.07 6.37
CA ILE A 217 -12.85 3.43 6.01
C ILE A 217 -14.06 4.36 5.81
N LEU A 218 -15.21 3.78 5.45
CA LEU A 218 -16.43 4.55 5.25
C LEU A 218 -17.10 4.84 6.59
N PRO A 219 -17.41 6.12 6.89
CA PRO A 219 -18.08 6.49 8.13
C PRO A 219 -19.49 5.88 8.16
N THR A 220 -19.89 5.41 9.33
CA THR A 220 -21.22 4.84 9.58
C THR A 220 -21.71 5.30 10.94
N ILE A 221 -22.99 5.60 11.05
CA ILE A 221 -23.67 5.78 12.34
C ILE A 221 -24.09 4.43 12.93
N LYS A 222 -24.14 4.33 14.25
CA LYS A 222 -24.81 3.23 14.95
C LYS A 222 -26.19 3.68 15.40
N CYS A 223 -27.20 2.86 15.17
CA CYS A 223 -28.56 3.13 15.62
C CYS A 223 -29.03 2.08 16.62
N ASN A 224 -29.98 2.48 17.48
CA ASN A 224 -30.83 1.50 18.14
C ASN A 224 -31.64 0.77 17.08
N TYR A 225 -31.75 -0.54 17.22
CA TYR A 225 -32.48 -1.41 16.32
C TYR A 225 -33.51 -2.21 17.10
N ASN A 226 -34.77 -2.01 16.72
CA ASN A 226 -35.91 -2.70 17.28
C ASN A 226 -36.96 -2.91 16.19
N ILE A 227 -37.35 -4.15 15.92
CA ILE A 227 -38.44 -4.50 15.00
C ILE A 227 -39.57 -5.17 15.79
N PRO A 228 -40.78 -4.59 15.82
CA PRO A 228 -41.92 -5.09 16.62
C PRO A 228 -42.40 -6.51 16.29
N LYS A 229 -41.95 -7.10 15.17
CA LYS A 229 -42.51 -8.33 14.58
C LYS A 229 -41.99 -9.64 15.19
N THR A 230 -41.01 -9.63 16.10
CA THR A 230 -40.45 -10.87 16.69
C THR A 230 -40.72 -10.97 18.19
N LYS A 231 -41.19 -12.14 18.65
CA LYS A 231 -41.67 -12.44 20.01
C LYS A 231 -40.65 -12.28 21.15
N LEU A 232 -39.43 -11.81 20.88
CA LEU A 232 -38.41 -11.60 21.91
C LEU A 232 -37.78 -10.20 21.73
N TYR A 233 -38.32 -9.23 22.47
CA TYR A 233 -37.83 -7.87 22.56
C TYR A 233 -36.39 -7.85 23.07
N LYS A 234 -35.42 -7.76 22.16
CA LYS A 234 -34.04 -7.42 22.50
C LYS A 234 -33.64 -6.21 21.68
N LYS A 235 -33.54 -5.06 22.35
CA LYS A 235 -32.89 -3.86 21.79
C LYS A 235 -31.49 -4.26 21.36
N LYS A 236 -31.16 -4.07 20.09
CA LYS A 236 -29.82 -4.31 19.56
C LYS A 236 -29.24 -2.98 19.11
N VAL A 237 -27.92 -2.85 19.22
CA VAL A 237 -27.17 -1.79 18.55
C VAL A 237 -26.80 -2.32 17.17
N LYS A 238 -27.11 -1.56 16.11
CA LYS A 238 -26.79 -1.93 14.73
C LYS A 238 -25.90 -0.85 14.12
N LYS A 239 -24.74 -1.25 13.59
CA LYS A 239 -23.92 -0.42 12.71
C LYS A 239 -24.65 -0.31 11.37
N CYS A 240 -24.95 0.89 10.92
CA CYS A 240 -25.71 1.11 9.70
C CYS A 240 -24.85 0.88 8.45
N HIS A 241 -25.51 0.62 7.34
CA HIS A 241 -24.87 0.70 6.04
C HIS A 241 -24.39 2.14 5.80
N PRO A 242 -23.21 2.39 5.19
CA PRO A 242 -22.68 3.74 4.97
C PRO A 242 -23.60 4.70 4.19
N MET A 243 -24.56 4.16 3.43
CA MET A 243 -25.63 4.97 2.79
C MET A 243 -26.53 5.67 3.81
N TYR A 244 -26.78 5.02 4.95
CA TYR A 244 -27.64 5.59 5.98
C TYR A 244 -26.83 6.48 6.91
N THR A 245 -27.06 7.77 6.77
CA THR A 245 -26.49 8.81 7.63
C THR A 245 -27.37 9.16 8.83
N HIS A 246 -28.59 8.61 8.88
CA HIS A 246 -29.58 8.91 9.92
C HIS A 246 -30.03 7.63 10.63
N CYS A 247 -30.56 7.82 11.82
CA CYS A 247 -31.38 6.85 12.53
C CYS A 247 -32.81 7.38 12.63
N TYR A 248 -33.80 6.49 12.70
CA TYR A 248 -35.17 6.88 13.04
C TYR A 248 -35.73 6.10 14.21
N VAL A 249 -36.71 6.70 14.86
CA VAL A 249 -37.58 6.07 15.85
C VAL A 249 -39.03 6.43 15.52
N ALA A 250 -39.91 5.43 15.49
CA ALA A 250 -41.30 5.59 15.07
C ALA A 250 -42.25 4.79 15.96
N LYS A 251 -43.53 5.18 16.00
CA LYS A 251 -44.61 4.30 16.46
C LYS A 251 -45.39 3.77 15.28
N ASP A 252 -45.59 2.46 15.25
CA ASP A 252 -46.53 1.86 14.32
C ASP A 252 -47.99 2.18 14.68
N LYS A 253 -48.92 1.75 13.82
CA LYS A 253 -50.36 1.96 14.03
C LYS A 253 -50.94 1.33 15.30
N PHE A 254 -50.17 0.50 16.00
CA PHE A 254 -50.53 -0.13 17.27
C PHE A 254 -49.78 0.50 18.46
N GLY A 255 -49.06 1.60 18.26
CA GLY A 255 -48.28 2.28 19.29
C GLY A 255 -46.97 1.58 19.64
N ARG A 256 -46.55 0.56 18.88
CA ARG A 256 -45.29 -0.17 19.12
C ARG A 256 -44.13 0.61 18.53
N VAL A 257 -43.03 0.66 19.26
CA VAL A 257 -41.84 1.41 18.85
C VAL A 257 -41.01 0.60 17.86
N GLU A 258 -40.71 1.20 16.71
CA GLU A 258 -39.69 0.76 15.76
C GLU A 258 -38.49 1.69 15.80
N GLN A 259 -37.28 1.12 15.72
CA GLN A 259 -36.02 1.86 15.69
C GLN A 259 -35.13 1.23 14.63
N ASN A 260 -34.58 2.03 13.71
CA ASN A 260 -33.72 1.51 12.64
C ASN A 260 -32.79 2.57 12.06
N CYS A 261 -31.96 2.14 11.12
CA CYS A 261 -31.16 3.00 10.25
C CYS A 261 -32.03 3.63 9.16
N GLY A 262 -31.70 4.85 8.76
CA GLY A 262 -32.32 5.58 7.66
C GLY A 262 -33.23 6.71 8.13
N LEU A 263 -33.95 7.27 7.16
CA LEU A 263 -34.99 8.25 7.38
C LEU A 263 -36.32 7.56 7.71
N CYS A 264 -37.22 8.31 8.35
CA CYS A 264 -38.59 7.93 8.63
C CYS A 264 -39.29 7.39 7.37
N PRO A 265 -39.72 6.12 7.40
CA PRO A 265 -40.60 5.58 6.38
C PRO A 265 -41.93 6.33 6.33
N SER A 266 -42.47 6.54 5.12
CA SER A 266 -43.70 7.32 4.90
C SER A 266 -44.96 6.73 5.55
N GLU A 267 -44.94 5.44 5.89
CA GLU A 267 -46.05 4.75 6.55
C GLU A 267 -46.23 5.15 8.03
N TYR A 268 -45.24 5.79 8.65
CA TYR A 268 -45.31 6.18 10.05
C TYR A 268 -45.77 7.64 10.20
N LYS A 269 -46.86 7.83 10.95
CA LYS A 269 -47.36 9.17 11.32
C LYS A 269 -46.55 9.83 12.44
N GLU A 270 -46.13 9.03 13.42
CA GLU A 270 -45.28 9.46 14.53
C GLU A 270 -43.87 8.92 14.31
N CYS A 271 -42.99 9.73 13.72
CA CYS A 271 -41.61 9.34 13.46
C CYS A 271 -40.65 10.53 13.55
N ILE A 272 -39.47 10.28 14.12
CA ILE A 272 -38.40 11.27 14.29
C ILE A 272 -37.09 10.70 13.75
N ASN A 273 -36.37 11.54 12.98
CA ASN A 273 -35.03 11.27 12.49
C ASN A 273 -33.98 11.96 13.36
N CYS A 274 -32.79 11.39 13.43
CA CYS A 274 -31.63 12.01 14.07
C CYS A 274 -30.32 11.52 13.42
N ASN A 275 -29.27 12.33 13.53
CA ASN A 275 -27.93 12.02 13.01
C ASN A 275 -26.81 12.70 13.83
N ASP A 276 -27.15 13.32 14.96
CA ASP A 276 -26.25 14.12 15.79
C ASP A 276 -25.18 13.27 16.49
N LYS A 277 -25.49 12.01 16.78
CA LYS A 277 -24.59 11.04 17.42
C LYS A 277 -25.06 9.61 17.25
N ASP A 278 -24.17 8.66 17.56
CA ASP A 278 -24.51 7.25 17.70
C ASP A 278 -25.66 7.06 18.70
N LEU A 279 -26.60 6.17 18.35
CA LEU A 279 -27.74 5.76 19.16
C LEU A 279 -28.72 6.90 19.49
N CYS A 280 -28.76 7.96 18.67
CA CYS A 280 -29.62 9.13 18.88
C CYS A 280 -31.13 8.79 18.87
N ASN A 281 -31.54 7.72 18.19
CA ASN A 281 -32.95 7.37 17.96
C ASN A 281 -33.60 6.70 19.18
N THR A 282 -33.58 7.38 20.33
CA THR A 282 -34.15 6.86 21.58
C THR A 282 -35.67 7.05 21.63
N GLU A 283 -36.38 6.18 22.36
CA GLU A 283 -37.83 6.32 22.57
C GLU A 283 -38.25 7.64 23.22
N LYS A 284 -37.35 8.29 23.98
CA LYS A 284 -37.62 9.58 24.62
C LYS A 284 -37.91 10.67 23.58
N ALA A 285 -37.25 10.61 22.42
CA ALA A 285 -37.47 11.57 21.35
C ALA A 285 -38.95 11.65 20.92
N LEU A 286 -39.67 10.52 20.91
CA LEU A 286 -41.09 10.49 20.56
C LEU A 286 -42.01 11.19 21.59
N LYS A 287 -41.57 11.29 22.85
CA LYS A 287 -42.34 11.97 23.92
C LYS A 287 -42.18 13.48 23.85
N ASP A 288 -40.99 13.94 23.47
CA ASP A 288 -40.69 15.38 23.39
C ASP A 288 -41.39 16.04 22.18
N SER A 289 -41.70 15.26 21.13
CA SER A 289 -42.46 15.72 19.95
C SER A 289 -43.96 15.88 20.17
N THR A 290 -44.53 15.36 21.26
CA THR A 290 -45.98 15.42 21.55
C THR A 290 -46.36 16.52 22.55
N MET A 291 -45.38 17.35 22.96
CA MET A 291 -45.57 18.48 23.88
C MET A 291 -45.36 19.86 23.22
N LEU A 292 -45.31 19.91 21.89
CA LEU A 292 -45.35 21.12 21.05
C LEU A 292 -46.61 21.10 20.19
#